data_AF-A0A920U9L7-F1
#
_entry.id   AF-A0A920U9L7-F1
#
_cell.length_a   1.000
_cell.length_b   1.000
_cell.length_c   1.000
_cell.angle_alpha   90.00
_cell.angle_beta   90.00
_cell.angle_gamma   90.00
#
_symmetry.space_group_name_H-M   'P 1'
#
loop_
_entity.id
_entity.type
_entity.pdbx_description
1 polymer ?
#
loop_
_entity_poly.entity_id
_entity_poly.type
_entity_poly.pdbx_seq_one_letter_code
_entity_poly.pdbx_strand_id
1 'polypeptide(L)' 'MALIGYNTPIHYAPDPDQDRLQGFHNGLVLQSGAYQNGMWVVGVAKAGAEEGCDLLGESAIIAPSGEVRP' A
#
# COMPACT_ATOMS: atom_id res chain seq x y z
N MET A 1 -16.76 -3.41 1.77
CA MET A 1 -15.42 -4.03 1.65
C MET A 1 -14.79 -3.62 0.32
N ALA A 2 -13.46 -3.41 0.28
CA ALA A 2 -12.70 -3.10 -0.93
C ALA A 2 -11.52 -4.06 -1.08
N LEU A 3 -11.26 -4.46 -2.33
CA LEU A 3 -10.16 -5.35 -2.69
C LEU A 3 -9.29 -4.58 -3.70
N ILE A 4 -8.01 -4.38 -3.36
CA ILE A 4 -7.10 -3.51 -4.11
C ILE A 4 -5.85 -4.32 -4.45
N GLY A 5 -5.55 -4.46 -5.73
CA GLY A 5 -4.26 -4.96 -6.21
C GLY A 5 -3.35 -3.80 -6.61
N TYR A 6 -2.04 -3.92 -6.35
CA TYR A 6 -1.08 -2.89 -6.75
C TYR A 6 0.29 -3.43 -7.16
N ASN A 7 0.97 -2.64 -8.00
CA ASN A 7 2.33 -2.84 -8.52
C ASN A 7 3.09 -1.53 -8.41
N THR A 8 3.34 -1.09 -7.19
CA THR A 8 3.88 0.24 -6.93
C THR A 8 5.40 0.20 -6.96
N PRO A 9 6.08 0.87 -7.91
CA PRO A 9 7.52 1.04 -7.86
C PRO A 9 7.93 1.80 -6.60
N ILE A 10 9.01 1.37 -5.96
CA ILE A 10 9.60 2.13 -4.85
C ILE A 10 10.19 3.43 -5.38
N HIS A 11 10.83 3.38 -6.55
CA HIS A 11 11.41 4.56 -7.17
C HIS A 11 10.36 5.43 -7.86
N TYR A 12 10.21 6.67 -7.39
CA TYR A 12 9.34 7.68 -7.97
C TYR A 12 10.16 8.73 -8.73
N ALA A 13 10.39 8.47 -10.02
CA ALA A 13 11.24 9.32 -10.87
C ALA A 13 10.94 10.84 -10.84
N PRO A 14 9.67 11.30 -10.72
CA PRO A 14 9.39 12.73 -10.63
C PRO A 14 9.90 13.41 -9.33
N ASP A 15 9.98 12.68 -8.22
CA ASP A 15 10.50 13.17 -6.94
C ASP A 15 11.13 12.01 -6.12
N PRO A 16 12.39 11.65 -6.41
CA PRO A 16 13.06 10.50 -5.78
C PRO A 16 13.22 10.60 -4.26
N ASP A 17 13.12 11.79 -3.67
CA ASP A 17 13.18 11.97 -2.21
C ASP A 17 11.95 11.34 -1.51
N GLN A 18 10.91 11.00 -2.27
CA GLN A 18 9.70 10.32 -1.80
C GLN A 18 9.85 8.79 -1.74
N ASP A 19 10.90 8.20 -2.31
CA ASP A 19 11.08 6.73 -2.35
C ASP A 19 10.99 6.12 -0.95
N ARG A 20 11.62 6.79 0.03
CA ARG A 20 11.60 6.40 1.46
C ARG A 20 10.21 6.44 2.10
N LEU A 21 9.23 7.08 1.47
CA LEU A 21 7.87 7.28 1.98
C LEU A 21 6.83 6.36 1.32
N GLN A 22 7.19 5.56 0.32
CA GLN A 22 6.23 4.72 -0.41
C GLN A 22 5.43 3.79 0.49
N GLY A 23 6.08 3.09 1.42
CA GLY A 23 5.39 2.23 2.40
C GLY A 23 4.48 3.03 3.33
N PHE A 24 4.94 4.18 3.82
CA PHE A 24 4.12 5.07 4.64
C PHE A 24 2.86 5.56 3.89
N HIS A 25 3.01 6.03 2.65
CA HIS A 25 1.88 6.51 1.84
C HIS A 25 0.89 5.39 1.52
N ASN A 26 1.39 4.20 1.16
CA ASN A 26 0.57 3.01 0.93
C ASN A 26 -0.28 2.66 2.17
N GLY A 27 0.37 2.49 3.32
CA GLY A 27 -0.32 2.20 4.57
C GLY A 27 -1.30 3.30 4.99
N LEU A 28 -0.94 4.57 4.80
CA LEU A 28 -1.77 5.71 5.15
C LEU A 28 -3.11 5.70 4.39
N VAL A 29 -3.08 5.50 3.07
CA VAL A 29 -4.31 5.55 2.27
C VAL A 29 -5.20 4.33 2.49
N LEU A 30 -4.61 3.14 2.67
CA LEU A 30 -5.37 1.92 2.95
C LEU A 30 -6.04 1.99 4.34
N GLN A 31 -5.32 2.44 5.37
CA GLN A 31 -5.85 2.59 6.73
C GLN A 31 -6.91 3.69 6.82
N SER A 32 -6.64 4.86 6.23
CA SER A 32 -7.60 5.97 6.25
C SER A 32 -8.88 5.65 5.48
N GLY A 33 -8.77 5.03 4.30
CA GLY A 33 -9.92 4.59 3.52
C GLY A 33 -10.79 3.58 4.27
N ALA A 34 -10.18 2.62 4.96
CA ALA A 34 -10.90 1.66 5.78
C ALA A 34 -11.66 2.33 6.94
N TYR A 35 -10.96 3.17 7.72
CA TYR A 35 -11.52 3.88 8.86
C TYR A 35 -12.68 4.81 8.47
N GLN A 36 -12.46 5.66 7.46
CA GLN A 36 -13.43 6.68 7.06
C GLN A 36 -14.72 6.09 6.49
N ASN A 37 -14.67 4.88 5.93
CA ASN A 37 -15.82 4.21 5.32
C ASN A 37 -16.37 3.06 6.17
N GLY A 38 -15.80 2.79 7.34
CA GLY A 38 -16.24 1.70 8.21
C GLY A 38 -16.23 0.34 7.52
N MET A 39 -15.21 0.04 6.71
CA MET A 39 -15.17 -1.16 5.87
C MET A 39 -13.83 -1.88 5.91
N TRP A 40 -13.85 -3.19 5.68
CA TRP A 40 -12.63 -3.95 5.41
C TRP A 40 -11.99 -3.51 4.08
N VAL A 41 -10.67 -3.38 4.09
CA VAL A 41 -9.83 -3.17 2.91
C VAL A 41 -8.77 -4.25 2.85
N VAL A 42 -8.59 -4.88 1.69
CA VAL A 42 -7.52 -5.86 1.46
C VAL A 42 -6.65 -5.36 0.33
N GLY A 43 -5.39 -5.05 0.63
CA GLY A 43 -4.37 -4.66 -0.32
C GLY A 43 -3.45 -5.83 -0.65
N VAL A 44 -3.29 -6.15 -1.94
CA VAL A 44 -2.43 -7.24 -2.42
C VAL A 44 -1.40 -6.68 -3.40
N ALA A 45 -0.13 -6.72 -2.97
CA ALA A 45 1.01 -6.34 -3.79
C ALA A 45 1.46 -7.49 -4.71
N LYS A 46 1.91 -7.16 -5.93
CA LYS A 46 3.03 -7.90 -6.55
C LYS A 46 4.30 -7.07 -6.35
N ALA A 47 5.25 -7.71 -5.66
CA ALA A 47 6.38 -7.06 -5.01
C ALA A 47 7.72 -7.72 -5.40
N GLY A 48 8.82 -7.10 -5.00
CA GLY A 48 10.18 -7.58 -5.27
C GLY A 48 10.80 -6.95 -6.52
N ALA A 49 11.97 -7.46 -6.92
CA ALA A 49 12.72 -6.95 -8.06
C ALA A 49 12.23 -7.60 -9.37
N GLU A 50 11.71 -6.79 -10.29
CA GLU A 50 11.19 -7.23 -11.58
C GLU A 50 11.71 -6.30 -12.68
N GLU A 51 12.42 -6.86 -13.65
CA GLU A 51 12.96 -6.13 -14.81
C GLU A 51 13.77 -4.86 -14.46
N GLY A 52 14.49 -4.89 -13.33
CA GLY A 52 15.30 -3.77 -12.85
C GLY A 52 14.51 -2.71 -12.06
N CYS A 53 13.26 -3.00 -11.70
CA CYS A 53 12.40 -2.16 -10.87
C CYS A 53 12.10 -2.87 -9.55
N ASP A 54 12.39 -2.21 -8.42
CA ASP A 54 11.98 -2.70 -7.09
C ASP A 54 10.54 -2.27 -6.80
N LEU A 55 9.67 -3.25 -6.57
CA LEU A 55 8.26 -3.04 -6.29
C LEU A 55 7.95 -3.18 -4.81
N LEU A 56 7.15 -2.25 -4.29
CA LEU A 56 6.67 -2.22 -2.91
C LEU A 56 5.86 -3.48 -2.60
N GLY A 57 6.18 -4.08 -1.45
CA GLY A 57 5.39 -5.14 -0.82
C GLY A 57 4.28 -4.57 0.05
N GLU A 58 4.21 -5.04 1.30
CA GLU A 58 3.25 -4.54 2.31
C GLU A 58 1.78 -4.83 1.98
N SER A 59 1.50 -5.99 1.38
CA SER A 59 0.15 -6.55 1.36
C SER A 59 -0.42 -6.57 2.79
N ALA A 60 -1.66 -6.13 2.95
CA ALA A 60 -2.27 -5.96 4.27
C ALA A 60 -3.79 -6.14 4.23
N ILE A 61 -4.33 -6.62 5.35
CA ILE A 61 -5.77 -6.62 5.63
C ILE A 61 -6.02 -5.54 6.67
N ILE A 62 -6.91 -4.61 6.37
CA ILE A 62 -7.24 -3.48 7.25
C ILE A 62 -8.68 -3.64 7.74
N ALA A 63 -8.85 -3.59 9.06
CA ALA A 63 -10.16 -3.62 9.70
C ALA A 63 -10.96 -2.34 9.44
N PRO A 64 -12.30 -2.36 9.60
CA PRO A 64 -13.15 -1.16 9.54
C PRO A 64 -12.73 0.00 10.46
N SER A 65 -11.97 -0.28 11.52
CA SER A 65 -11.40 0.73 12.42
C SER A 65 -10.18 1.45 11.85
N GLY A 66 -9.62 0.98 10.73
CA GLY A 66 -8.33 1.41 10.21
C GLY A 66 -7.13 0.64 10.76
N GLU A 67 -7.32 -0.30 11.69
CA GLU A 67 -6.23 -1.11 12.23
C GLU A 67 -5.73 -2.14 11.21
N VAL A 68 -4.41 -2.23 11.02
CA VAL A 68 -3.77 -3.32 10.27
C VAL A 68 -3.94 -4.63 11.03
N ARG A 69 -4.36 -5.68 10.33
CA ARG A 69 -4.50 -7.04 10.84
C ARG A 69 -3.49 -8.00 10.18
N PRO A 70 -2.99 -8.99 10.94
CA PRO A 70 -2.20 -10.09 10.39
C PRO A 70 -3.02 -10.99 9.47
#